data_AF-A0A1S1Q659-F1
#
_entry.id   AF-A0A1S1Q659-F1
#
_cell.length_a   1.000
_cell.length_b   1.000
_cell.length_c   1.000
_cell.angle_alpha   90.00
_cell.angle_beta   90.00
_cell.angle_gamma   90.00
#
_symmetry.space_group_name_H-M   'P 1'
#
loop_
_entity.id
_entity.type
_entity.pdbx_description
1 polymer ?
#
loop_
_entity_poly.entity_id
_entity_poly.type
_entity_poly.pdbx_seq_one_letter_code
_entity_poly.pdbx_strand_id
1 'polypeptide(L)'
;MIPWIGIGTSDAAVDAALDAVLQADFLERIRAALGPDIENAGLAYAWAKRGVVRLVRREAVRLGPVGARVCSVSPGTIDTPMVAAEEANDVQLDALVRRTPLGRRGLPEEVAAVVAFLLLDEASFVNGTDVLIDGGVCASFAEPSLFAEL
;
A
#
# COMPACT_ATOMS: atom_id res chain seq x y z
N MET A 1 -4.61 3.21 -10.78
CA MET A 1 -3.84 4.02 -9.81
C MET A 1 -2.92 3.14 -8.98
N ILE A 2 -1.63 3.06 -9.32
CA ILE A 2 -0.65 2.35 -8.47
C ILE A 2 -0.26 3.30 -7.36
N PRO A 3 -0.57 2.97 -6.11
CA PRO A 3 -0.42 3.92 -5.04
C PRO A 3 1.06 3.95 -4.68
N TRP A 4 1.57 5.17 -4.61
CA TRP A 4 2.41 5.79 -3.59
C TRP A 4 2.64 5.06 -2.22
N ILE A 5 2.55 3.73 -2.16
CA ILE A 5 2.95 2.88 -1.05
C ILE A 5 4.48 2.79 -1.12
N GLY A 6 5.13 3.86 -0.67
CA GLY A 6 6.57 3.87 -0.41
C GLY A 6 7.47 4.61 -1.39
N ILE A 7 6.95 5.22 -2.46
CA ILE A 7 7.77 5.78 -3.56
C ILE A 7 7.82 7.32 -3.61
N GLY A 8 7.19 8.01 -2.67
CA GLY A 8 7.26 9.47 -2.54
C GLY A 8 7.81 9.89 -1.17
N THR A 9 8.64 10.94 -1.15
CA THR A 9 8.97 11.62 0.10
C THR A 9 7.70 12.20 0.68
N SER A 10 7.26 11.69 1.82
CA SER A 10 6.15 12.27 2.56
C SER A 10 6.59 13.55 3.25
N ASP A 11 5.71 14.54 3.21
CA ASP A 11 5.80 15.69 4.08
C ASP A 11 5.57 15.24 5.54
N ALA A 12 6.41 15.71 6.45
CA ALA A 12 6.31 15.40 7.88
C ALA A 12 4.96 15.85 8.48
N ALA A 13 4.36 16.93 7.98
CA ALA A 13 3.04 17.39 8.41
C ALA A 13 1.93 16.41 8.01
N VAL A 14 2.01 15.82 6.81
CA VAL A 14 1.03 14.82 6.36
C VAL A 14 1.16 13.55 7.19
N ASP A 15 2.39 13.09 7.39
CA ASP A 15 2.68 11.93 8.21
C ASP A 15 2.19 12.10 9.67
N ALA A 16 2.37 13.29 10.25
CA ALA A 16 1.85 13.62 11.58
C ALA A 16 0.32 13.65 11.63
N ALA A 17 -0.35 14.14 10.58
CA ALA A 17 -1.81 14.09 10.48
C ALA A 17 -2.30 12.63 10.45
N LEU A 18 -1.67 11.78 9.64
CA LEU A 18 -1.99 10.35 9.52
C LEU A 18 -1.68 9.54 10.79
N ASP A 19 -0.74 9.95 11.62
CA ASP A 19 -0.47 9.24 12.89
C ASP A 19 -1.54 9.49 13.95
N ALA A 20 -2.47 10.42 13.72
CA ALA A 20 -3.46 10.83 14.68
C ALA A 20 -4.86 10.90 14.07
N VAL A 21 -5.20 9.90 13.24
CA VAL A 21 -6.50 9.81 12.53
C VAL A 21 -7.74 9.82 13.44
N LEU A 22 -7.59 9.46 14.72
CA LEU A 22 -8.70 9.44 15.68
C LEU A 22 -8.91 10.77 16.40
N GLN A 23 -8.05 11.76 16.19
CA GLN A 23 -8.28 13.09 16.75
C GLN A 23 -9.42 13.78 16.01
N ALA A 24 -10.24 14.53 16.75
CA ALA A 24 -11.44 15.17 16.23
C ALA A 24 -11.14 16.18 15.10
N ASP A 25 -9.93 16.73 15.06
CA ASP A 25 -9.44 17.70 14.07
C ASP A 25 -8.71 17.05 12.87
N PHE A 26 -8.82 15.74 12.70
CA PHE A 26 -8.09 15.01 11.67
C PHE A 26 -8.36 15.55 10.26
N LEU A 27 -9.63 15.82 9.93
CA LEU A 27 -10.03 16.27 8.60
C LEU A 27 -9.47 17.67 8.28
N GLU A 28 -9.41 18.55 9.28
CA GLU A 28 -8.79 19.87 9.17
C GLU A 28 -7.28 19.74 8.95
N ARG A 29 -6.60 18.91 9.74
CA ARG A 29 -5.14 18.73 9.64
C ARG A 29 -4.72 18.10 8.32
N ILE A 30 -5.43 17.07 7.85
CA ILE A 30 -5.10 16.42 6.59
C ILE A 30 -5.37 17.33 5.38
N ARG A 31 -6.45 18.14 5.42
CA ARG A 31 -6.73 19.15 4.40
C ARG A 31 -5.69 20.28 4.42
N ALA A 32 -5.25 20.70 5.60
CA ALA A 32 -4.19 21.72 5.72
C ALA A 32 -2.86 21.21 5.16
N ALA A 33 -2.54 19.93 5.34
CA ALA A 33 -1.29 19.33 4.89
C ALA A 33 -1.28 18.98 3.39
N LEU A 34 -2.42 18.54 2.83
CA LEU A 34 -2.53 18.09 1.44
C LEU A 34 -3.19 19.10 0.50
N GLY A 35 -3.78 20.17 1.04
CA GLY A 35 -4.48 21.17 0.26
C GLY A 35 -5.71 20.60 -0.47
N PRO A 36 -6.14 21.23 -1.58
CA PRO A 36 -7.35 20.83 -2.30
C PRO A 36 -7.22 19.46 -3.00
N ASP A 37 -6.00 18.96 -3.20
CA ASP A 37 -5.73 17.68 -3.87
C ASP A 37 -6.32 16.48 -3.13
N ILE A 38 -6.61 16.62 -1.82
CA ILE A 38 -7.30 15.59 -1.04
C ILE A 38 -8.73 15.31 -1.52
N GLU A 39 -9.34 16.22 -2.30
CA GLU A 39 -10.65 16.00 -2.91
C GLU A 39 -10.58 15.06 -4.12
N ASN A 40 -9.38 14.80 -4.66
CA ASN A 40 -9.19 13.78 -5.66
C ASN A 40 -9.29 12.40 -4.99
N ALA A 41 -10.35 11.64 -5.31
CA ALA A 41 -10.63 10.34 -4.69
C ALA A 41 -9.44 9.37 -4.74
N GLY A 42 -8.65 9.43 -5.80
CA GLY A 42 -7.48 8.60 -5.94
C GLY A 42 -6.31 9.00 -5.03
N LEU A 43 -6.01 10.29 -4.95
CA LEU A 43 -5.02 10.79 -3.99
C LEU A 43 -5.47 10.52 -2.55
N ALA A 44 -6.75 10.76 -2.24
CA ALA A 44 -7.32 10.45 -0.94
C ALA A 44 -7.18 8.96 -0.58
N TYR A 45 -7.45 8.07 -1.53
CA TYR A 45 -7.27 6.63 -1.34
C TYR A 45 -5.80 6.27 -1.06
N ALA A 46 -4.86 6.80 -1.84
CA ALA A 46 -3.43 6.55 -1.64
C ALA A 46 -2.99 7.00 -0.23
N TRP A 47 -3.44 8.15 0.25
CA TRP A 47 -3.15 8.64 1.59
C TRP A 47 -3.83 7.82 2.69
N ALA A 48 -5.07 7.39 2.48
CA ALA A 48 -5.75 6.49 3.41
C ALA A 48 -4.98 5.17 3.59
N LYS A 49 -4.49 4.57 2.48
CA LYS A 49 -3.68 3.35 2.53
C LYS A 49 -2.29 3.59 3.14
N ARG A 50 -1.68 4.76 2.91
CA ARG A 50 -0.48 5.16 3.66
C ARG A 50 -0.74 5.23 5.17
N GLY A 51 -1.89 5.76 5.58
CA GLY A 51 -2.31 5.80 6.98
C GLY A 51 -2.35 4.41 7.62
N VAL A 52 -2.81 3.38 6.90
CA VAL A 52 -2.78 1.98 7.36
C VAL A 52 -1.36 1.49 7.61
N VAL A 53 -0.43 1.72 6.66
CA VAL A 53 0.98 1.32 6.82
C VAL A 53 1.63 2.01 8.03
N ARG A 54 1.31 3.29 8.25
CA ARG A 54 1.80 4.03 9.41
C ARG A 54 1.21 3.51 10.73
N LEU A 55 -0.09 3.20 10.73
CA LEU A 55 -0.75 2.57 11.87
C LEU A 55 -0.06 1.26 12.25
N VAL A 56 0.21 0.38 11.28
CA VAL A 56 0.95 -0.88 11.50
C VAL A 56 2.30 -0.64 12.19
N ARG A 57 3.09 0.33 11.73
CA ARG A 57 4.40 0.66 12.33
C ARG A 57 4.26 1.08 13.81
N ARG A 58 3.26 1.89 14.13
CA ARG A 58 3.02 2.36 15.51
C ARG A 58 2.48 1.26 16.41
N GLU A 59 1.53 0.49 15.89
CA GLU A 59 0.91 -0.62 16.61
C GLU A 59 1.92 -1.75 16.89
N ALA A 60 2.89 -1.97 16.01
CA ALA A 60 3.97 -2.93 16.27
C ALA A 60 4.78 -2.61 17.51
N VAL A 61 5.06 -1.33 17.77
CA VAL A 61 5.73 -0.88 19.00
C VAL A 61 4.83 -1.10 20.22
N ARG A 62 3.52 -0.79 20.09
CA ARG A 62 2.55 -0.93 21.19
C ARG A 62 2.27 -2.40 21.55
N LEU A 63 2.20 -3.27 20.55
CA LEU A 63 1.79 -4.68 20.67
C LEU A 63 2.97 -5.62 20.92
N GLY A 64 4.19 -5.24 20.53
CA GLY A 64 5.39 -6.05 20.74
C GLY A 64 5.62 -6.53 22.18
N PRO A 65 5.46 -5.69 23.22
CA PRO A 65 5.65 -6.10 24.62
C PRO A 65 4.71 -7.20 25.12
N VAL A 66 3.55 -7.39 24.48
CA VAL A 66 2.60 -8.48 24.80
C VAL A 66 2.79 -9.71 23.89
N GLY A 67 3.89 -9.76 23.13
CA GLY A 67 4.21 -10.86 22.22
C GLY A 67 3.39 -10.87 20.93
N ALA A 68 2.63 -9.80 20.64
CA ALA A 68 1.84 -9.70 19.43
C ALA A 68 2.62 -9.03 18.28
N ARG A 69 2.32 -9.45 17.05
CA ARG A 69 2.87 -8.90 15.81
C ARG A 69 1.77 -8.26 14.98
N VAL A 70 2.12 -7.26 14.19
CA VAL A 70 1.23 -6.63 13.23
C VAL A 70 2.02 -6.27 11.97
N CYS A 71 1.47 -6.64 10.81
CA CYS A 71 1.99 -6.32 9.49
C CYS A 71 0.83 -5.88 8.60
N SER A 72 1.11 -5.08 7.57
CA SER A 72 0.20 -4.91 6.44
C SER A 72 0.70 -5.72 5.25
N VAL A 73 -0.23 -6.06 4.37
CA VAL A 73 0.09 -6.59 3.03
C VAL A 73 -0.47 -5.63 2.00
N SER A 74 0.29 -5.39 0.94
CA SER A 74 -0.04 -4.45 -0.12
C SER A 74 0.05 -5.15 -1.47
N PRO A 75 -1.06 -5.77 -1.92
CA PRO A 75 -1.14 -6.44 -3.21
C PRO A 75 -1.10 -5.46 -4.38
N GLY A 76 -0.54 -5.91 -5.50
CA GLY A 76 -0.69 -5.25 -6.80
C GLY A 76 -2.04 -5.53 -7.45
N THR A 77 -2.09 -5.55 -8.78
CA THR A 77 -3.30 -5.96 -9.52
C THR A 77 -3.49 -7.48 -9.39
N ILE A 78 -4.53 -7.90 -8.66
CA ILE A 78 -4.84 -9.31 -8.40
C ILE A 78 -6.10 -9.72 -9.16
N ASP A 79 -6.07 -10.90 -9.79
CA ASP A 79 -7.20 -11.46 -10.52
C ASP A 79 -8.35 -11.81 -9.57
N THR A 80 -9.30 -10.89 -9.45
CA THR A 80 -10.47 -11.00 -8.56
C THR A 80 -11.71 -10.50 -9.30
N PRO A 81 -12.92 -10.93 -8.89
CA PRO A 81 -14.17 -10.40 -9.47
C PRO A 81 -14.28 -8.87 -9.39
N MET A 82 -13.69 -8.25 -8.36
CA MET A 82 -13.63 -6.80 -8.20
C MET A 82 -12.80 -6.16 -9.31
N VAL A 83 -11.58 -6.66 -9.54
CA VAL A 83 -10.70 -6.15 -10.60
C VAL A 83 -11.29 -6.37 -11.99
N ALA A 84 -11.96 -7.52 -12.21
CA ALA A 84 -12.69 -7.77 -13.46
C ALA A 84 -13.82 -6.75 -13.71
N ALA A 85 -14.50 -6.30 -12.64
CA ALA A 85 -15.54 -5.27 -12.73
C ALA A 85 -14.95 -3.86 -12.98
N GLU A 86 -13.77 -3.58 -12.43
CA GLU A 86 -13.04 -2.32 -12.66
C GLU A 86 -12.51 -2.24 -14.11
N GLU A 87 -12.03 -3.33 -14.68
CA GLU A 87 -11.54 -3.41 -16.07
C GLU A 87 -12.58 -3.04 -17.12
N ALA A 88 -13.84 -3.39 -16.87
CA ALA A 88 -14.92 -3.02 -17.76
C ALA A 88 -15.07 -1.49 -17.91
N ASN A 89 -14.47 -0.72 -16.99
CA ASN A 89 -14.60 0.74 -16.90
C ASN A 89 -13.26 1.50 -16.87
N ASP A 90 -12.11 0.82 -16.78
CA ASP A 90 -10.81 1.48 -16.57
C ASP A 90 -9.67 0.91 -17.44
N VAL A 91 -9.26 1.69 -18.44
CA VAL A 91 -8.13 1.40 -19.36
C VAL A 91 -6.78 1.38 -18.63
N GLN A 92 -6.70 1.91 -17.41
CA GLN A 92 -5.43 1.98 -16.68
C GLN A 92 -4.95 0.63 -16.17
N LEU A 93 -5.84 -0.34 -15.91
CA LEU A 93 -5.44 -1.65 -15.35
C LEU A 93 -4.51 -2.43 -16.28
N ASP A 94 -4.75 -2.37 -17.60
CA ASP A 94 -3.85 -2.96 -18.59
C ASP A 94 -2.47 -2.29 -18.64
N ALA A 95 -2.41 -0.97 -18.42
CA ALA A 95 -1.15 -0.25 -18.35
C ALA A 95 -0.36 -0.66 -17.09
N LEU A 96 -1.05 -0.92 -15.97
CA LEU A 96 -0.44 -1.42 -14.75
C LEU A 96 0.18 -2.81 -14.97
N VAL A 97 -0.57 -3.73 -15.57
CA VAL A 97 -0.09 -5.09 -15.85
C VAL A 97 1.12 -5.07 -16.79
N ARG A 98 1.08 -4.24 -17.84
CA ARG A 98 2.24 -4.05 -18.72
C ARG A 98 3.46 -3.53 -17.99
N ARG A 99 3.27 -2.68 -16.96
CA ARG A 99 4.35 -2.13 -16.15
C ARG A 99 4.83 -3.08 -15.04
N THR A 100 4.10 -4.14 -14.75
CA THR A 100 4.49 -5.15 -13.76
C THR A 100 5.65 -5.99 -14.33
N PRO A 101 6.84 -6.01 -13.70
CA PRO A 101 7.98 -6.81 -14.17
C PRO A 101 7.68 -8.30 -14.39
N LEU A 102 6.80 -8.90 -13.58
CA LEU A 102 6.37 -10.29 -13.80
C LEU A 102 5.39 -10.48 -14.98
N GLY A 103 4.98 -9.40 -15.66
CA GLY A 103 4.22 -9.43 -16.91
C GLY A 103 2.79 -9.95 -16.81
N ARG A 104 2.25 -10.13 -15.59
CA ARG A 104 0.90 -10.64 -15.35
C ARG A 104 0.30 -10.06 -14.08
N ARG A 105 -1.01 -10.28 -13.92
CA ARG A 105 -1.71 -10.10 -12.63
C ARG A 105 -1.26 -11.16 -11.64
N GLY A 106 -1.29 -10.80 -10.37
CA GLY A 106 -1.16 -11.77 -9.28
C GLY A 106 -2.44 -12.59 -9.12
N LEU A 107 -2.32 -13.76 -8.50
CA LEU A 107 -3.45 -14.60 -8.13
C LEU A 107 -3.80 -14.41 -6.63
N PRO A 108 -5.08 -14.55 -6.23
CA PRO A 108 -5.47 -14.49 -4.82
C PRO A 108 -4.68 -15.45 -3.93
N GLU A 109 -4.35 -16.63 -4.46
CA GLU A 109 -3.57 -17.66 -3.76
C GLU A 109 -2.14 -17.21 -3.47
N GLU A 110 -1.54 -16.36 -4.30
CA GLU A 110 -0.20 -15.81 -4.06
C GLU A 110 -0.22 -14.84 -2.87
N VAL A 111 -1.27 -14.03 -2.75
CA VAL A 111 -1.48 -13.16 -1.58
C VAL A 111 -1.74 -14.00 -0.33
N ALA A 112 -2.61 -15.00 -0.45
CA ALA A 112 -2.95 -15.89 0.65
C ALA A 112 -1.73 -16.67 1.16
N ALA A 113 -0.85 -17.15 0.28
CA ALA A 113 0.37 -17.84 0.65
C ALA A 113 1.31 -16.96 1.50
N VAL A 114 1.47 -15.68 1.13
CA VAL A 114 2.28 -14.74 1.92
C VAL A 114 1.63 -14.46 3.28
N VAL A 115 0.31 -14.24 3.32
CA VAL A 115 -0.41 -14.05 4.59
C VAL A 115 -0.28 -15.29 5.48
N ALA A 116 -0.41 -16.50 4.92
CA ALA A 116 -0.21 -17.74 5.65
C ALA A 116 1.20 -17.83 6.24
N PHE A 117 2.24 -17.52 5.46
CA PHE A 117 3.62 -17.46 5.95
C PHE A 117 3.78 -16.49 7.12
N LEU A 118 3.20 -15.28 7.03
CA LEU A 118 3.29 -14.27 8.10
C LEU A 118 2.67 -14.72 9.43
N LEU A 119 1.77 -15.71 9.40
CA LEU A 119 1.14 -16.30 10.59
C LEU A 119 1.95 -17.45 11.20
N LEU A 120 2.97 -17.97 10.51
CA LEU A 120 3.82 -19.06 11.01
C LEU A 120 4.88 -18.55 12.01
N ASP A 121 5.42 -19.48 12.80
CA ASP A 121 6.48 -19.21 13.78
C ASP A 121 7.80 -18.83 13.09
N GLU A 122 8.04 -19.31 11.87
CA GLU A 122 9.18 -18.94 11.03
C GLU A 122 9.18 -17.44 10.69
N ALA A 123 8.01 -16.80 10.70
CA ALA A 123 7.85 -15.35 10.52
C ALA A 123 7.80 -14.59 11.86
N SER A 124 8.20 -15.20 12.98
CA SER A 124 8.13 -14.61 14.33
C SER A 124 8.89 -13.30 14.52
N PHE A 125 9.83 -12.97 13.64
CA PHE A 125 10.54 -11.69 13.67
C PHE A 125 10.02 -10.66 12.64
N VAL A 126 9.01 -11.01 11.85
CA VAL A 126 8.38 -10.09 10.90
C VAL A 126 7.28 -9.31 11.62
N ASN A 127 7.55 -8.03 11.92
CA ASN A 127 6.66 -7.13 12.65
C ASN A 127 6.84 -5.67 12.20
N GLY A 128 5.76 -4.89 12.20
CA GLY A 128 5.77 -3.46 11.91
C GLY A 128 6.10 -3.09 10.47
N THR A 129 5.99 -4.05 9.54
CA THR A 129 6.31 -3.85 8.13
C THR A 129 5.08 -3.94 7.25
N ASP A 130 5.19 -3.30 6.08
CA ASP A 130 4.33 -3.58 4.94
C ASP A 130 5.01 -4.61 4.05
N VAL A 131 4.25 -5.59 3.56
CA VAL A 131 4.73 -6.62 2.64
C VAL A 131 4.08 -6.40 1.28
N LEU A 132 4.89 -5.95 0.32
CA LEU A 132 4.45 -5.76 -1.07
C LEU A 132 4.32 -7.12 -1.77
N ILE A 133 3.19 -7.35 -2.43
CA ILE A 133 2.87 -8.56 -3.19
C ILE A 133 2.33 -8.13 -4.56
N ASP A 134 3.18 -7.51 -5.36
CA ASP A 134 2.75 -6.68 -6.49
C ASP A 134 3.45 -6.99 -7.81
N GLY A 135 4.22 -8.09 -7.85
CA GLY A 135 4.98 -8.49 -9.03
C GLY A 135 6.07 -7.48 -9.44
N GLY A 136 6.47 -6.58 -8.54
CA GLY A 136 7.51 -5.58 -8.76
C GLY A 136 7.00 -4.27 -9.37
N VAL A 137 5.68 -4.06 -9.47
CA VAL A 137 5.16 -2.89 -10.16
C VAL A 137 5.48 -1.58 -9.42
N CYS A 138 5.50 -1.55 -8.09
CA CYS A 138 5.96 -0.37 -7.35
C CYS A 138 7.46 -0.09 -7.61
N ALA A 139 8.28 -1.15 -7.63
CA ALA A 139 9.71 -1.01 -7.93
C ALA A 139 9.95 -0.44 -9.33
N SER A 140 9.12 -0.79 -10.32
CA SER A 140 9.25 -0.24 -11.67
C SER A 140 8.94 1.26 -11.75
N PHE A 141 8.15 1.83 -10.84
CA PHE A 141 8.02 3.31 -10.73
C PHE A 141 9.19 3.97 -10.01
N ALA A 142 9.82 3.27 -9.06
CA ALA A 142 11.01 3.77 -8.37
C ALA A 142 12.23 3.82 -9.31
N GLU A 143 12.35 2.84 -10.20
CA GLU A 143 13.48 2.66 -11.12
C GLU A 143 13.03 2.73 -12.59
N PRO A 144 12.57 3.90 -13.07
CA PRO A 144 11.99 4.02 -14.41
C PRO A 144 12.99 3.73 -15.54
N SER A 145 14.30 3.90 -15.30
CA SER A 145 15.34 3.61 -16.30
C SER A 145 15.49 2.12 -16.59
N LEU A 146 15.33 1.25 -15.58
CA LEU A 146 15.44 -0.20 -15.75
C LEU A 146 14.24 -0.78 -16.49
N PHE A 147 13.08 -0.14 -16.36
CA PHE A 147 11.87 -0.59 -17.03
C PHE A 147 11.84 -0.24 -18.53
N ALA A 148 12.50 0.85 -18.94
CA ALA A 148 12.55 1.27 -20.35
C ALA A 148 13.37 0.31 -21.25
N GLU A 149 14.15 -0.60 -20.66
CA GLU A 149 15.00 -1.58 -21.35
C GLU A 149 14.35 -2.96 -21.52
N LEU A 150 13.14 -3.16 -20.98
CA LEU A 150 12.33 -4.39 -21.07
C LEU A 150 11.25 -4.28 -22.15
#